data_AF-A0A814TNP8-F1
#
_entry.id   AF-A0A814TNP8-F1
#
_cell.length_a   1.000
_cell.length_b   1.000
_cell.length_c   1.000
_cell.angle_alpha   90.00
_cell.angle_beta   90.00
_cell.angle_gamma   90.00
#
_symmetry.space_group_name_H-M   'P 1'
#
loop_
_entity.id
_entity.type
_entity.pdbx_description
1 polymer ?
#
loop_
_entity_poly.entity_id
_entity_poly.type
_entity_poly.pdbx_seq_one_letter_code
_entity_poly.pdbx_strand_id
1 'polypeptide(L)'
;MAFSQQQYAEQLELLQERYPQVSTQNLLHLLQQHNGDVDKVCTYLIQEEHRVKKLDSLETRFSTALTALQQEYPASKSIKRTRLLRIMDRFGGDVEHVRKFLQKHEAKHNESEIDSSVVQHQQQEEIKTKYSTQLAELRTAGINIHSPCVLLQLEKYHGDVNKILEMTKNREEKKHHIAELDTKYSSQITQLETDGIKIKNKRLLLELLEKANGQIDIVKQLFAERNEQKHQIKSSINTSETNHENLSSTKKRHEINADDIDNLRQLRSAGIYGNPVKILALFHECNQSIEMTKARIEKDREQREQQYEKRTQQRIVLAEIHDAYLTINNRDDWPDNIQQVYLDGNNMMFVIDCIRRLCLNRASKKAERAIAELAAAWNEQMHIPNIELIFDLTHRLEQIQSIKVSSAHPMYKTTDDMLIDIVRRSENQQKNKHTIIVTSDRGLAIHLKYEGCQLVKPHQWFSHCAMVLTPDLIKHEETTDMTAATTTTTTTKNKTRYDLNELVRRIVKIDL
;
A
#
# COMPACT_ATOMS: atom_id res chain seq x y z
N MET A 1 -11.68 -38.22 3.44
CA MET A 1 -11.76 -39.64 3.02
C MET A 1 -10.59 -39.89 2.10
N ALA A 2 -9.74 -40.88 2.40
CA ALA A 2 -8.67 -41.24 1.47
C ALA A 2 -9.29 -42.09 0.36
N PHE A 3 -9.18 -41.64 -0.90
CA PHE A 3 -9.57 -42.44 -2.05
C PHE A 3 -8.75 -43.74 -2.06
N SER A 4 -9.41 -44.87 -2.38
CA SER A 4 -8.70 -46.14 -2.45
C SER A 4 -7.72 -46.11 -3.63
N GLN A 5 -6.57 -46.78 -3.51
CA GLN A 5 -5.60 -46.88 -4.62
C GLN A 5 -6.23 -47.44 -5.90
N GLN A 6 -7.27 -48.27 -5.74
CA GLN A 6 -8.02 -48.87 -6.83
C GLN A 6 -8.88 -47.84 -7.60
N GLN A 7 -9.49 -46.87 -6.90
CA GLN A 7 -10.27 -45.81 -7.55
C GLN A 7 -9.39 -44.89 -8.40
N TYR A 8 -8.17 -44.60 -7.97
CA TYR A 8 -7.24 -43.83 -8.79
C TYR A 8 -6.81 -44.60 -10.04
N ALA A 9 -6.70 -45.92 -10.00
CA ALA A 9 -6.28 -46.71 -11.16
C ALA A 9 -7.28 -46.60 -12.33
N GLU A 10 -8.58 -46.73 -12.06
CA GLU A 10 -9.63 -46.62 -13.08
C GLU A 10 -9.72 -45.19 -13.67
N GLN A 11 -9.62 -44.17 -12.81
CA GLN A 11 -9.62 -42.76 -13.25
C GLN A 11 -8.38 -42.41 -14.08
N LEU A 12 -7.23 -42.99 -13.72
CA LEU A 12 -5.97 -42.81 -14.42
C LEU A 12 -6.02 -43.45 -15.80
N GLU A 13 -6.60 -44.64 -15.94
CA GLU A 13 -6.79 -45.31 -17.22
C GLU A 13 -7.67 -44.48 -18.16
N LEU A 14 -8.81 -43.97 -17.67
CA LEU A 14 -9.70 -43.10 -18.42
C LEU A 14 -9.02 -41.79 -18.88
N LEU A 15 -8.23 -41.16 -18.01
CA LEU A 15 -7.47 -39.96 -18.38
C LEU A 15 -6.33 -40.27 -19.35
N GLN A 16 -5.67 -41.42 -19.23
CA GLN A 16 -4.60 -41.85 -20.11
C GLN A 16 -5.11 -42.15 -21.52
N GLU A 17 -6.30 -42.73 -21.64
CA GLU A 17 -6.98 -42.93 -22.93
C GLU A 17 -7.31 -41.59 -23.59
N ARG A 18 -7.79 -40.62 -22.81
CA ARG A 18 -8.21 -39.29 -23.33
C ARG A 18 -7.05 -38.36 -23.65
N TYR A 19 -5.92 -38.48 -22.94
CA TYR A 19 -4.74 -37.63 -23.08
C TYR A 19 -3.45 -38.47 -23.16
N PRO A 20 -3.28 -39.27 -24.23
CA PRO A 20 -2.17 -40.23 -24.35
C PRO A 20 -0.78 -39.58 -24.33
N GLN A 21 -0.69 -38.29 -24.66
CA GLN A 21 0.53 -37.50 -24.63
C GLN A 21 0.99 -37.08 -23.23
N VAL A 22 0.12 -37.15 -22.21
CA VAL A 22 0.47 -36.78 -20.83
C VAL A 22 0.98 -38.03 -20.12
N SER A 23 2.13 -37.91 -19.45
CA SER A 23 2.67 -39.05 -18.71
C SER A 23 1.74 -39.46 -17.57
N THR A 24 1.64 -40.77 -17.34
CA THR A 24 0.82 -41.36 -16.29
C THR A 24 1.15 -40.78 -14.91
N GLN A 25 2.42 -40.48 -14.63
CA GLN A 25 2.85 -39.87 -13.36
C GLN A 25 2.30 -38.45 -13.17
N ASN A 26 2.22 -37.64 -14.25
CA ASN A 26 1.65 -36.30 -14.19
C ASN A 26 0.12 -36.35 -14.01
N LEU A 27 -0.56 -37.29 -14.69
CA LEU A 27 -2.00 -37.50 -14.50
C LEU A 27 -2.32 -37.93 -13.07
N LEU A 28 -1.52 -38.83 -12.50
CA LEU A 28 -1.66 -39.25 -11.10
C LEU A 28 -1.46 -38.07 -10.14
N HIS A 29 -0.45 -37.24 -10.37
CA HIS A 29 -0.21 -36.05 -9.55
C HIS A 29 -1.38 -35.06 -9.62
N LEU A 30 -1.91 -34.80 -10.82
CA LEU A 30 -3.07 -33.91 -10.99
C LEU A 30 -4.32 -34.46 -10.33
N LEU A 31 -4.56 -35.78 -10.43
CA LEU A 31 -5.64 -36.45 -9.71
C LEU A 31 -5.48 -36.29 -8.19
N GLN A 32 -4.28 -36.46 -7.65
CA GLN A 32 -4.03 -36.23 -6.22
C GLN A 32 -4.26 -34.77 -5.83
N GLN A 33 -3.76 -33.83 -6.62
CA GLN A 33 -3.92 -32.39 -6.37
C GLN A 33 -5.39 -31.95 -6.40
N HIS A 34 -6.21 -32.58 -7.24
CA HIS A 34 -7.63 -32.29 -7.38
C HIS A 34 -8.54 -33.30 -6.66
N ASN A 35 -7.99 -34.07 -5.70
CA ASN A 35 -8.73 -35.01 -4.87
C ASN A 35 -9.59 -36.01 -5.68
N GLY A 36 -9.05 -36.56 -6.77
CA GLY A 36 -9.73 -37.54 -7.63
C GLY A 36 -10.85 -36.98 -8.51
N ASP A 37 -10.98 -35.64 -8.61
CA ASP A 37 -11.98 -35.00 -9.46
C ASP A 37 -11.51 -34.96 -10.92
N VAL A 38 -11.95 -35.97 -11.70
CA VAL A 38 -11.58 -36.17 -13.10
C VAL A 38 -11.99 -34.98 -13.98
N ASP A 39 -13.13 -34.35 -13.72
CA ASP A 39 -13.62 -33.23 -14.52
C ASP A 39 -12.75 -31.97 -14.33
N LYS A 40 -12.31 -31.72 -13.09
CA LYS A 40 -11.33 -30.66 -12.82
C LYS A 40 -9.99 -30.93 -13.50
N VAL A 41 -9.51 -32.16 -13.47
CA VAL A 41 -8.27 -32.55 -14.17
C VAL A 41 -8.43 -32.37 -15.68
N CYS A 42 -9.54 -32.82 -16.28
CA CYS A 42 -9.83 -32.59 -17.70
C CYS A 42 -9.88 -31.09 -18.04
N THR A 43 -10.56 -30.29 -17.23
CA THR A 43 -10.65 -28.84 -17.43
C THR A 43 -9.26 -28.18 -17.36
N TYR A 44 -8.43 -28.60 -16.41
CA TYR A 44 -7.06 -28.15 -16.29
C TYR A 44 -6.22 -28.52 -17.52
N LEU A 45 -6.32 -29.77 -17.99
CA LEU A 45 -5.59 -30.26 -19.17
C LEU A 45 -6.01 -29.52 -20.45
N ILE A 46 -7.30 -29.23 -20.64
CA ILE A 46 -7.79 -28.43 -21.77
C ILE A 46 -7.25 -27.00 -21.70
N GLN A 47 -7.23 -26.38 -20.52
CA GLN A 47 -6.66 -25.05 -20.33
C GLN A 47 -5.16 -25.05 -20.62
N GLU A 48 -4.45 -26.09 -20.19
CA GLU A 48 -3.02 -26.24 -20.42
C GLU A 48 -2.72 -26.46 -21.91
N GLU A 49 -3.51 -27.29 -22.61
CA GLU A 49 -3.40 -27.47 -24.06
C GLU A 49 -3.63 -26.16 -24.81
N HIS A 50 -4.66 -25.38 -24.44
CA HIS A 50 -4.90 -24.06 -25.02
C HIS A 50 -3.73 -23.11 -24.72
N ARG A 51 -3.15 -23.18 -23.52
CA ARG A 51 -1.98 -22.38 -23.14
C ARG A 51 -0.75 -22.75 -23.97
N VAL A 52 -0.52 -24.03 -24.23
CA VAL A 52 0.57 -24.53 -25.07
C VAL A 52 0.37 -24.09 -26.51
N LYS A 53 -0.81 -24.31 -27.10
CA LYS A 53 -1.13 -23.84 -28.47
C LYS A 53 -0.95 -22.33 -28.62
N LYS A 54 -1.36 -21.56 -27.61
CA LYS A 54 -1.13 -20.11 -27.61
C LYS A 54 0.37 -19.78 -27.57
N LEU A 55 1.16 -20.48 -26.77
CA LEU A 55 2.61 -20.27 -26.72
C LEU A 55 3.28 -20.65 -28.04
N ASP A 56 2.91 -21.78 -28.66
CA ASP A 56 3.45 -22.21 -29.96
C ASP A 56 3.10 -21.21 -31.07
N SER A 57 1.89 -20.66 -31.03
CA SER A 57 1.46 -19.59 -31.93
C SER A 57 2.30 -18.32 -31.74
N LEU A 58 2.54 -17.89 -30.50
CA LEU A 58 3.42 -16.75 -30.20
C LEU A 58 4.87 -17.02 -30.61
N GLU A 59 5.35 -18.24 -30.40
CA GLU A 59 6.71 -18.67 -30.75
C GLU A 59 6.91 -18.63 -32.26
N THR A 60 5.94 -19.12 -33.03
CA THR A 60 5.94 -19.04 -34.49
C THR A 60 5.93 -17.57 -34.94
N ARG A 61 5.02 -16.77 -34.37
CA ARG A 61 4.84 -15.35 -34.70
C ARG A 61 6.08 -14.50 -34.40
N PHE A 62 6.80 -14.80 -33.33
CA PHE A 62 7.93 -14.00 -32.85
C PHE A 62 9.29 -14.69 -33.00
N SER A 63 9.38 -15.78 -33.75
CA SER A 63 10.59 -16.61 -33.92
C SER A 63 11.86 -15.80 -34.25
N THR A 64 11.77 -14.85 -35.17
CA THR A 64 12.89 -13.98 -35.56
C THR A 64 13.33 -13.05 -34.43
N ALA A 65 12.36 -12.36 -33.81
CA ALA A 65 12.61 -11.44 -32.70
C ALA A 65 13.10 -12.16 -31.43
N LEU A 66 12.62 -13.39 -31.19
CA LEU A 66 13.06 -14.25 -30.10
C LEU A 66 14.54 -14.64 -30.28
N THR A 67 14.92 -15.00 -31.51
CA THR A 67 16.32 -15.34 -31.85
C THR A 67 17.24 -14.15 -31.64
N ALA A 68 16.84 -12.95 -32.09
CA ALA A 68 17.60 -11.72 -31.89
C ALA A 68 17.82 -11.42 -30.39
N LEU A 69 16.76 -11.49 -29.57
CA LEU A 69 16.87 -11.28 -28.12
C LEU A 69 17.69 -12.38 -27.43
N GLN A 70 17.64 -13.63 -27.90
CA GLN A 70 18.46 -14.71 -27.35
C GLN A 70 19.95 -14.56 -27.66
N GLN A 71 20.31 -13.94 -28.77
CA GLN A 71 21.70 -13.59 -29.08
C GLN A 71 22.22 -12.45 -28.21
N GLU A 72 21.37 -11.47 -27.89
CA GLU A 72 21.73 -10.30 -27.06
C GLU A 72 21.82 -10.63 -25.56
N TYR A 73 21.02 -11.57 -25.06
CA TYR A 73 20.95 -11.94 -23.64
C TYR A 73 21.48 -13.37 -23.41
N PRO A 74 22.78 -13.55 -23.09
CA PRO A 74 23.38 -14.87 -22.91
C PRO A 74 22.76 -15.64 -21.73
N ALA A 75 22.88 -16.98 -21.79
CA ALA A 75 22.18 -17.94 -20.92
C ALA A 75 22.32 -17.71 -19.40
N SER A 76 23.36 -17.00 -18.96
CA SER A 76 23.60 -16.63 -17.56
C SER A 76 22.54 -15.70 -16.95
N LYS A 77 21.73 -15.03 -17.78
CA LYS A 77 20.56 -14.22 -17.36
C LYS A 77 19.27 -14.69 -18.02
N SER A 78 19.12 -16.00 -18.23
CA SER A 78 18.02 -16.54 -19.04
C SER A 78 16.65 -16.29 -18.41
N ILE A 79 15.95 -15.30 -18.96
CA ILE A 79 14.52 -15.14 -18.75
C ILE A 79 13.83 -16.38 -19.33
N LYS A 80 12.98 -17.02 -18.54
CA LYS A 80 12.19 -18.18 -19.01
C LYS A 80 11.52 -17.83 -20.34
N ARG A 81 11.73 -18.66 -21.37
CA ARG A 81 11.20 -18.47 -22.75
C ARG A 81 9.72 -18.08 -22.77
N THR A 82 8.91 -18.75 -21.96
CA THR A 82 7.47 -18.48 -21.83
C THR A 82 7.14 -17.10 -21.29
N ARG A 83 7.98 -16.54 -20.41
CA ARG A 83 7.84 -15.17 -19.91
C ARG A 83 8.23 -14.16 -20.98
N LEU A 84 9.30 -14.43 -21.75
CA LEU A 84 9.73 -13.57 -22.85
C LEU A 84 8.64 -13.47 -23.93
N LEU A 85 8.07 -14.60 -24.36
CA LEU A 85 6.98 -14.63 -25.34
C LEU A 85 5.76 -13.80 -24.91
N ARG A 86 5.39 -13.83 -23.62
CA ARG A 86 4.29 -13.00 -23.10
C ARG A 86 4.62 -11.51 -23.07
N ILE A 87 5.88 -11.14 -22.84
CA ILE A 87 6.34 -9.75 -22.90
C ILE A 87 6.30 -9.26 -24.35
N MET A 88 6.76 -10.09 -25.29
CA MET A 88 6.71 -9.78 -26.72
C MET A 88 5.27 -9.61 -27.21
N ASP A 89 4.36 -10.51 -26.82
CA ASP A 89 2.91 -10.40 -27.13
C ASP A 89 2.34 -9.05 -26.66
N ARG A 90 2.69 -8.61 -25.45
CA ARG A 90 2.28 -7.32 -24.90
C ARG A 90 2.75 -6.12 -25.71
N PHE A 91 3.94 -6.20 -26.31
CA PHE A 91 4.52 -5.13 -27.12
C PHE A 91 4.39 -5.40 -28.63
N GLY A 92 3.50 -6.30 -29.04
CA GLY A 92 3.25 -6.61 -30.45
C GLY A 92 4.46 -7.16 -31.22
N GLY A 93 5.47 -7.67 -30.52
CA GLY A 93 6.73 -8.14 -31.11
C GLY A 93 7.80 -7.07 -31.33
N ASP A 94 7.58 -5.83 -30.88
CA ASP A 94 8.59 -4.76 -30.98
C ASP A 94 9.79 -5.04 -30.05
N VAL A 95 10.92 -5.39 -30.67
CA VAL A 95 12.16 -5.76 -29.98
C VAL A 95 12.72 -4.61 -29.13
N GLU A 96 12.61 -3.36 -29.59
CA GLU A 96 13.14 -2.20 -28.86
C GLU A 96 12.37 -1.94 -27.57
N HIS A 97 11.05 -2.04 -27.63
CA HIS A 97 10.19 -1.89 -26.45
C HIS A 97 10.39 -3.03 -25.45
N VAL A 98 10.54 -4.26 -25.95
CA VAL A 98 10.89 -5.41 -25.11
C VAL A 98 12.25 -5.19 -24.44
N ARG A 99 13.28 -4.73 -25.18
CA ARG A 99 14.61 -4.45 -24.64
C ARG A 99 14.57 -3.39 -23.54
N LYS A 100 13.90 -2.25 -23.78
CA LYS A 100 13.72 -1.20 -22.76
C LYS A 100 13.00 -1.71 -21.52
N PHE A 101 11.98 -2.55 -21.70
CA PHE A 101 11.26 -3.16 -20.59
C PHE A 101 12.16 -4.10 -19.77
N LEU A 102 12.95 -4.94 -20.43
CA LEU A 102 13.88 -5.86 -19.78
C LEU A 102 14.98 -5.10 -19.03
N GLN A 103 15.59 -4.09 -19.65
CA GLN A 103 16.59 -3.22 -19.01
C GLN A 103 16.01 -2.52 -17.78
N LYS A 104 14.81 -1.96 -17.86
CA LYS A 104 14.14 -1.32 -16.72
C LYS A 104 13.82 -2.32 -15.60
N HIS A 105 13.40 -3.53 -15.95
CA HIS A 105 13.13 -4.57 -14.96
C HIS A 105 14.43 -5.07 -14.31
N GLU A 106 15.51 -5.18 -15.08
CA GLU A 106 16.83 -5.54 -14.58
C GLU A 106 17.40 -4.46 -13.67
N ALA A 107 17.31 -3.19 -14.04
CA ALA A 107 17.71 -2.06 -13.19
C ALA A 107 16.96 -2.10 -11.84
N LYS A 108 15.64 -2.32 -11.87
CA LYS A 108 14.84 -2.50 -10.65
C LYS A 108 15.23 -3.73 -9.84
N HIS A 109 15.53 -4.84 -10.51
CA HIS A 109 15.92 -6.07 -9.82
C HIS A 109 17.28 -5.87 -9.15
N ASN A 110 18.27 -5.30 -9.84
CA ASN A 110 19.59 -5.03 -9.31
C ASN A 110 19.55 -4.00 -8.16
N GLU A 111 18.75 -2.95 -8.29
CA GLU A 111 18.50 -1.99 -7.19
C GLU A 111 17.80 -2.65 -5.99
N SER A 112 16.94 -3.65 -6.21
CA SER A 112 16.19 -4.31 -5.13
C SER A 112 16.87 -5.54 -4.53
N GLU A 113 17.67 -6.28 -5.29
CA GLU A 113 18.13 -7.62 -4.92
C GLU A 113 19.47 -7.54 -4.17
N ILE A 114 20.34 -6.61 -4.57
CA ILE A 114 21.64 -6.38 -3.92
C ILE A 114 21.42 -5.67 -2.58
N ASP A 115 20.49 -4.70 -2.50
CA ASP A 115 20.20 -4.01 -1.26
C ASP A 115 19.15 -4.74 -0.40
N SER A 116 18.00 -5.19 -0.91
CA SER A 116 16.94 -5.67 -0.01
C SER A 116 17.21 -7.02 0.63
N SER A 117 17.85 -7.98 -0.05
CA SER A 117 18.02 -9.33 0.51
C SER A 117 19.15 -9.38 1.53
N VAL A 118 20.28 -8.74 1.21
CA VAL A 118 21.43 -8.61 2.10
C VAL A 118 21.07 -7.72 3.28
N VAL A 119 20.42 -6.57 3.06
CA VAL A 119 19.99 -5.70 4.16
C VAL A 119 18.91 -6.37 5.01
N GLN A 120 17.95 -7.10 4.45
CA GLN A 120 16.98 -7.85 5.27
C GLN A 120 17.63 -8.96 6.07
N HIS A 121 18.58 -9.70 5.51
CA HIS A 121 19.29 -10.74 6.24
C HIS A 121 20.14 -10.12 7.36
N GLN A 122 20.83 -9.01 7.07
CA GLN A 122 21.64 -8.30 8.05
C GLN A 122 20.77 -7.70 9.17
N GLN A 123 19.66 -7.06 8.84
CA GLN A 123 18.67 -6.58 9.82
C GLN A 123 18.12 -7.73 10.67
N GLN A 124 17.84 -8.90 10.07
CA GLN A 124 17.39 -10.06 10.84
C GLN A 124 18.46 -10.57 11.81
N GLU A 125 19.73 -10.61 11.39
CA GLU A 125 20.84 -10.99 12.28
C GLU A 125 21.08 -9.95 13.39
N GLU A 126 20.94 -8.66 13.09
CA GLU A 126 21.00 -7.58 14.07
C GLU A 126 19.87 -7.70 15.10
N ILE A 127 18.64 -7.95 14.67
CA ILE A 127 17.49 -8.16 15.56
C ILE A 127 17.69 -9.43 16.40
N LYS A 128 18.19 -10.52 15.82
CA LYS A 128 18.52 -11.76 16.56
C LYS A 128 19.56 -11.53 17.64
N THR A 129 20.59 -10.75 17.31
CA THR A 129 21.66 -10.40 18.27
C THR A 129 21.12 -9.48 19.35
N LYS A 130 20.34 -8.45 18.99
CA LYS A 130 19.75 -7.47 19.90
C LYS A 130 18.79 -8.09 20.92
N TYR A 131 17.99 -9.08 20.51
CA TYR A 131 16.99 -9.73 21.34
C TYR A 131 17.32 -11.19 21.67
N SER A 132 18.61 -11.53 21.78
CA SER A 132 19.06 -12.92 21.97
C SER A 132 18.50 -13.56 23.24
N THR A 133 18.42 -12.80 24.34
CA THR A 133 17.88 -13.26 25.62
C THR A 133 16.37 -13.53 25.53
N GLN A 134 15.63 -12.60 24.93
CA GLN A 134 14.18 -12.73 24.71
C GLN A 134 13.85 -13.90 23.77
N LEU A 135 14.68 -14.13 22.75
CA LEU A 135 14.55 -15.29 21.88
C LEU A 135 14.79 -16.61 22.62
N ALA A 136 15.72 -16.65 23.59
CA ALA A 136 15.90 -17.82 24.43
C ALA A 136 14.70 -18.08 25.35
N GLU A 137 14.10 -17.02 25.92
CA GLU A 137 12.87 -17.12 26.71
C GLU A 137 11.69 -17.63 25.86
N LEU A 138 11.46 -17.06 24.68
CA LEU A 138 10.41 -17.51 23.74
C LEU A 138 10.63 -18.96 23.30
N ARG A 139 11.88 -19.37 23.05
CA ARG A 139 12.23 -20.76 22.74
C ARG A 139 11.89 -21.70 23.90
N THR A 140 12.15 -21.28 25.14
CA THR A 140 11.83 -22.07 26.35
C THR A 140 10.31 -22.21 26.54
N ALA A 141 9.54 -21.20 26.12
CA ALA A 141 8.08 -21.24 26.05
C ALA A 141 7.52 -22.04 24.85
N GLY A 142 8.37 -22.70 24.06
CA GLY A 142 7.96 -23.56 22.93
C GLY A 142 7.65 -22.81 21.63
N ILE A 143 7.95 -21.52 21.53
CA ILE A 143 7.69 -20.74 20.31
C ILE A 143 8.79 -20.99 19.28
N ASN A 144 8.40 -21.24 18.02
CA ASN A 144 9.35 -21.36 16.91
C ASN A 144 9.97 -19.99 16.55
N ILE A 145 11.15 -19.74 17.09
CA ILE A 145 11.88 -18.48 16.91
C ILE A 145 12.46 -18.26 15.51
N HIS A 146 12.47 -19.29 14.64
CA HIS A 146 12.98 -19.15 13.27
C HIS A 146 11.97 -18.49 12.32
N SER A 147 10.75 -18.24 12.79
CA SER A 147 9.73 -17.53 12.02
C SER A 147 10.06 -16.03 11.91
N PRO A 148 10.14 -15.44 10.70
CA PRO A 148 10.39 -14.01 10.52
C PRO A 148 9.38 -13.12 11.24
N CYS A 149 8.15 -13.58 11.44
CA CYS A 149 7.14 -12.85 12.18
C CYS A 149 7.50 -12.62 13.65
N VAL A 150 8.22 -13.54 14.29
CA VAL A 150 8.60 -13.41 15.72
C VAL A 150 9.64 -12.30 15.89
N LEU A 151 10.62 -12.23 14.97
CA LEU A 151 11.62 -11.15 14.95
C LEU A 151 10.99 -9.78 14.73
N LEU A 152 10.05 -9.67 13.78
CA LEU A 152 9.30 -8.43 13.55
C LEU A 152 8.43 -8.03 14.74
N GLN A 153 7.88 -9.00 15.49
CA GLN A 153 7.11 -8.72 16.69
C GLN A 153 8.00 -8.27 17.85
N LEU A 154 9.16 -8.90 18.05
CA LEU A 154 10.15 -8.44 19.03
C LEU A 154 10.60 -7.02 18.75
N GLU A 155 10.87 -6.68 17.49
CA GLU A 155 11.21 -5.31 17.12
C GLU A 155 10.06 -4.34 17.38
N LYS A 156 8.84 -4.68 16.95
CA LYS A 156 7.64 -3.85 17.10
C LYS A 156 7.27 -3.60 18.56
N TYR A 157 7.44 -4.59 19.43
CA TYR A 157 7.12 -4.51 20.85
C TYR A 157 8.37 -4.31 21.72
N HIS A 158 9.47 -3.84 21.12
CA HIS A 158 10.71 -3.49 21.82
C HIS A 158 11.26 -4.58 22.77
N GLY A 159 11.10 -5.85 22.39
CA GLY A 159 11.54 -6.99 23.18
C GLY A 159 10.58 -7.42 24.29
N ASP A 160 9.33 -6.95 24.32
CA ASP A 160 8.32 -7.42 25.28
C ASP A 160 7.88 -8.86 24.99
N VAL A 161 8.51 -9.81 25.68
CA VAL A 161 8.27 -11.26 25.57
C VAL A 161 6.85 -11.61 25.99
N ASN A 162 6.32 -10.98 27.04
CA ASN A 162 4.99 -11.27 27.56
C ASN A 162 3.91 -10.94 26.52
N LYS A 163 4.08 -9.81 25.80
CA LYS A 163 3.15 -9.43 24.75
C LYS A 163 3.14 -10.43 23.60
N ILE A 164 4.30 -10.96 23.23
CA ILE A 164 4.43 -11.96 22.16
C ILE A 164 3.82 -13.30 22.59
N LEU A 165 4.04 -13.71 23.83
CA LEU A 165 3.41 -14.89 24.42
C LEU A 165 1.89 -14.77 24.42
N GLU A 166 1.34 -13.62 24.85
CA GLU A 166 -0.09 -13.33 24.83
C GLU A 166 -0.66 -13.41 23.39
N MET A 167 0.02 -12.79 22.42
CA MET A 167 -0.40 -12.83 21.01
C MET A 167 -0.38 -14.24 20.42
N THR A 168 0.62 -15.04 20.80
CA THR A 168 0.77 -16.42 20.34
C THR A 168 -0.33 -17.29 20.93
N LYS A 169 -0.57 -17.17 22.24
CA LYS A 169 -1.68 -17.84 22.94
C LYS A 169 -3.03 -17.48 22.32
N ASN A 170 -3.32 -16.20 22.12
CA ASN A 170 -4.57 -15.73 21.48
C ASN A 170 -4.73 -16.30 20.06
N ARG A 171 -3.62 -16.48 19.32
CA ARG A 171 -3.65 -17.08 17.98
C ARG A 171 -3.96 -18.57 18.02
N GLU A 172 -3.41 -19.29 19.00
CA GLU A 172 -3.70 -20.71 19.24
C GLU A 172 -5.14 -20.91 19.70
N GLU A 173 -5.61 -20.14 20.68
CA GLU A 173 -7.01 -20.13 21.13
C GLU A 173 -7.95 -19.85 19.95
N LYS A 174 -7.64 -18.85 19.11
CA LYS A 174 -8.45 -18.57 17.92
C LYS A 174 -8.40 -19.69 16.89
N LYS A 175 -7.29 -20.44 16.78
CA LYS A 175 -7.18 -21.62 15.91
C LYS A 175 -8.01 -22.78 16.43
N HIS A 176 -7.98 -23.02 17.75
CA HIS A 176 -8.82 -24.01 18.42
C HIS A 176 -10.30 -23.68 18.28
N HIS A 177 -10.70 -22.43 18.56
CA HIS A 177 -12.07 -21.96 18.36
C HIS A 177 -12.54 -22.20 16.91
N ILE A 178 -11.73 -21.87 15.91
CA ILE A 178 -12.08 -22.14 14.51
C ILE A 178 -12.25 -23.64 14.24
N ALA A 179 -11.42 -24.50 14.81
CA ALA A 179 -11.54 -25.95 14.64
C ALA A 179 -12.79 -26.52 15.34
N GLU A 180 -13.15 -25.98 16.51
CA GLU A 180 -14.38 -26.31 17.21
C GLU A 180 -15.61 -25.87 16.42
N LEU A 181 -15.62 -24.65 15.88
CA LEU A 181 -16.69 -24.18 15.00
C LEU A 181 -16.78 -25.03 13.73
N ASP A 182 -15.65 -25.45 13.16
CA ASP A 182 -15.62 -26.31 11.98
C ASP A 182 -16.29 -27.66 12.25
N THR A 183 -16.02 -28.22 13.43
CA THR A 183 -16.65 -29.46 13.88
C THR A 183 -18.15 -29.24 14.14
N LYS A 184 -18.49 -28.17 14.89
CA LYS A 184 -19.85 -27.81 15.30
C LYS A 184 -20.78 -27.54 14.11
N TYR A 185 -20.28 -26.87 13.07
CA TYR A 185 -21.07 -26.45 11.91
C TYR A 185 -20.81 -27.25 10.63
N SER A 186 -20.20 -28.42 10.74
CA SER A 186 -19.80 -29.27 9.59
C SER A 186 -20.97 -29.65 8.67
N SER A 187 -22.15 -29.95 9.22
CA SER A 187 -23.34 -30.30 8.44
C SER A 187 -23.92 -29.08 7.70
N GLN A 188 -23.96 -27.90 8.34
CA GLN A 188 -24.41 -26.66 7.72
C GLN A 188 -23.49 -26.21 6.59
N ILE A 189 -22.17 -26.39 6.75
CA ILE A 189 -21.20 -26.12 5.68
C ILE A 189 -21.49 -27.01 4.47
N THR A 190 -21.68 -28.31 4.69
CA THR A 190 -21.98 -29.28 3.62
C THR A 190 -23.29 -28.91 2.90
N GLN A 191 -24.30 -28.47 3.64
CA GLN A 191 -25.57 -28.02 3.07
C GLN A 191 -25.42 -26.74 2.24
N LEU A 192 -24.68 -25.73 2.73
CA LEU A 192 -24.39 -24.52 1.96
C LEU A 192 -23.59 -24.79 0.67
N GLU A 193 -22.66 -25.76 0.71
CA GLU A 193 -21.92 -26.21 -0.47
C GLU A 193 -22.84 -26.93 -1.48
N THR A 194 -23.77 -27.75 -0.98
CA THR A 194 -24.80 -28.43 -1.80
C THR A 194 -25.76 -27.43 -2.44
N ASP A 195 -26.07 -26.35 -1.72
CA ASP A 195 -26.87 -25.22 -2.22
C ASP A 195 -26.10 -24.32 -3.21
N GLY A 196 -24.87 -24.70 -3.59
CA GLY A 196 -24.08 -24.03 -4.62
C GLY A 196 -23.31 -22.79 -4.16
N ILE A 197 -23.24 -22.51 -2.85
CA ILE A 197 -22.54 -21.35 -2.33
C ILE A 197 -21.03 -21.64 -2.27
N LYS A 198 -20.27 -21.13 -3.26
CA LYS A 198 -18.80 -21.27 -3.29
C LYS A 198 -18.11 -20.41 -2.22
N ILE A 199 -17.64 -21.06 -1.15
CA ILE A 199 -16.91 -20.41 -0.07
C ILE A 199 -15.42 -20.34 -0.38
N LYS A 200 -14.89 -19.15 -0.66
CA LYS A 200 -13.44 -18.94 -0.86
C LYS A 200 -12.65 -18.85 0.46
N ASN A 201 -13.31 -18.48 1.56
CA ASN A 201 -12.68 -18.28 2.85
C ASN A 201 -13.51 -18.95 3.95
N LYS A 202 -13.10 -20.18 4.31
CA LYS A 202 -13.79 -21.03 5.28
C LYS A 202 -13.93 -20.38 6.67
N ARG A 203 -12.93 -19.60 7.09
CA ARG A 203 -12.94 -18.90 8.39
C ARG A 203 -14.06 -17.88 8.50
N LEU A 204 -14.27 -17.08 7.46
CA LEU A 204 -15.34 -16.08 7.44
C LEU A 204 -16.71 -16.74 7.50
N LEU A 205 -16.87 -17.88 6.82
CA LEU A 205 -18.11 -18.65 6.88
C LEU A 205 -18.41 -19.15 8.29
N LEU A 206 -17.41 -19.71 8.98
CA LEU A 206 -17.56 -20.19 10.35
C LEU A 206 -17.97 -19.06 11.30
N GLU A 207 -17.37 -17.87 11.16
CA GLU A 207 -17.73 -16.68 11.94
C GLU A 207 -19.17 -16.20 11.62
N LEU A 208 -19.64 -16.34 10.37
CA LEU A 208 -21.02 -16.02 9.99
C LEU A 208 -22.02 -17.04 10.55
N LEU A 209 -21.69 -18.33 10.49
CA LEU A 209 -22.51 -19.40 11.07
C LEU A 209 -22.60 -19.25 12.58
N GLU A 210 -21.50 -18.90 13.25
CA GLU A 210 -21.51 -18.60 14.67
C GLU A 210 -22.43 -17.42 15.00
N LYS A 211 -22.32 -16.30 14.27
CA LYS A 211 -23.19 -15.12 14.46
C LYS A 211 -24.66 -15.40 14.16
N ALA A 212 -24.94 -16.26 13.20
CA ALA A 212 -26.28 -16.69 12.85
C ALA A 212 -26.79 -17.86 13.71
N ASN A 213 -26.06 -18.26 14.77
CA ASN A 213 -26.38 -19.42 15.61
C ASN A 213 -26.63 -20.72 14.81
N GLY A 214 -25.91 -20.90 13.70
CA GLY A 214 -26.03 -22.04 12.81
C GLY A 214 -27.24 -22.00 11.87
N GLN A 215 -28.00 -20.91 11.81
CA GLN A 215 -29.17 -20.78 10.93
C GLN A 215 -28.73 -20.50 9.48
N ILE A 216 -28.89 -21.50 8.63
CA ILE A 216 -28.45 -21.49 7.23
C ILE A 216 -29.15 -20.39 6.42
N ASP A 217 -30.45 -20.16 6.66
CA ASP A 217 -31.23 -19.19 5.90
C ASP A 217 -30.76 -17.75 6.13
N ILE A 218 -30.38 -17.41 7.37
CA ILE A 218 -29.77 -16.11 7.69
C ILE A 218 -28.43 -15.97 6.98
N VAL A 219 -27.59 -17.01 6.98
CA VAL A 219 -26.30 -16.97 6.29
C VAL A 219 -26.50 -16.80 4.78
N LYS A 220 -27.47 -17.49 4.18
CA LYS A 220 -27.87 -17.31 2.77
C LYS A 220 -28.30 -15.88 2.47
N GLN A 221 -29.14 -15.30 3.35
CA GLN A 221 -29.58 -13.91 3.24
C GLN A 221 -28.38 -12.95 3.28
N LEU A 222 -27.46 -13.10 4.23
CA LEU A 222 -26.26 -12.25 4.32
C LEU A 222 -25.36 -12.37 3.08
N PHE A 223 -25.25 -13.56 2.49
CA PHE A 223 -24.55 -13.74 1.21
C PHE A 223 -25.28 -13.06 0.05
N ALA A 224 -26.61 -13.13 0.01
CA ALA A 224 -27.43 -12.45 -0.99
C ALA A 224 -27.30 -10.93 -0.88
N GLU A 225 -27.45 -10.36 0.32
CA GLU A 225 -27.27 -8.93 0.60
C GLU A 225 -25.86 -8.45 0.22
N ARG A 226 -24.82 -9.22 0.53
CA ARG A 226 -23.45 -8.87 0.15
C ARG A 226 -23.24 -8.91 -1.36
N ASN A 227 -23.86 -9.86 -2.06
CA ASN A 227 -23.82 -9.92 -3.51
C ASN A 227 -24.61 -8.77 -4.11
N GLU A 228 -25.76 -8.42 -3.54
CA GLU A 228 -26.57 -7.28 -3.93
C GLU A 228 -25.81 -5.97 -3.72
N GLN A 229 -25.13 -5.76 -2.60
CA GLN A 229 -24.25 -4.60 -2.39
C GLN A 229 -23.15 -4.52 -3.43
N LYS A 230 -22.52 -5.64 -3.80
CA LYS A 230 -21.57 -5.67 -4.92
C LYS A 230 -22.22 -5.33 -6.25
N HIS A 231 -23.46 -5.76 -6.46
CA HIS A 231 -24.25 -5.40 -7.64
C HIS A 231 -24.68 -3.94 -7.62
N GLN A 232 -24.99 -3.36 -6.47
CA GLN A 232 -25.33 -1.94 -6.29
C GLN A 232 -24.10 -1.06 -6.47
N ILE A 233 -22.93 -1.47 -5.99
CA ILE A 233 -21.66 -0.80 -6.28
C ILE A 233 -21.35 -0.88 -7.79
N LYS A 234 -21.58 -2.04 -8.43
CA LYS A 234 -21.44 -2.15 -9.89
C LYS A 234 -22.51 -1.37 -10.65
N SER A 235 -23.74 -1.31 -10.16
CA SER A 235 -24.85 -0.64 -10.83
C SER A 235 -24.69 0.86 -10.67
N SER A 236 -24.35 1.41 -9.50
CA SER A 236 -24.03 2.84 -9.32
C SER A 236 -22.84 3.30 -10.18
N ILE A 237 -21.88 2.42 -10.45
CA ILE A 237 -20.81 2.67 -11.44
C ILE A 237 -21.35 2.74 -12.88
N ASN A 238 -22.49 2.08 -13.16
CA ASN A 238 -23.18 2.07 -14.45
C ASN A 238 -24.34 3.09 -14.56
N THR A 239 -25.03 3.46 -13.47
CA THR A 239 -26.15 4.43 -13.48
C THR A 239 -25.68 5.87 -13.65
N SER A 240 -24.37 6.11 -13.53
CA SER A 240 -23.74 7.36 -13.99
C SER A 240 -23.64 7.44 -15.52
N GLU A 241 -24.00 6.39 -16.27
CA GLU A 241 -24.01 6.36 -17.74
C GLU A 241 -25.40 6.20 -18.36
N THR A 242 -26.40 5.69 -17.63
CA THR A 242 -27.75 5.43 -18.17
C THR A 242 -28.75 6.53 -17.83
N ASN A 243 -28.50 7.76 -18.31
CA ASN A 243 -29.56 8.76 -18.53
C ASN A 243 -30.04 8.80 -20.00
N HIS A 244 -29.57 7.87 -20.83
CA HIS A 244 -30.18 7.57 -22.12
C HIS A 244 -30.84 6.19 -22.06
N GLU A 245 -32.04 6.10 -22.64
CA GLU A 245 -32.81 4.87 -22.92
C GLU A 245 -33.81 4.38 -21.86
N ASN A 246 -34.87 5.19 -21.67
CA ASN A 246 -36.20 4.64 -21.43
C ASN A 246 -36.87 4.36 -22.79
N LEU A 247 -36.79 3.12 -23.29
CA LEU A 247 -37.57 2.67 -24.45
C LEU A 247 -38.16 1.26 -24.20
N SER A 248 -39.38 1.31 -23.66
CA SER A 248 -40.52 0.41 -23.83
C SER A 248 -40.34 -0.84 -24.72
N SER A 249 -40.55 -1.99 -24.09
CA SER A 249 -40.62 -3.34 -24.67
C SER A 249 -41.82 -3.54 -25.60
N THR A 250 -41.71 -3.03 -26.83
CA THR A 250 -42.51 -3.53 -27.95
C THR A 250 -41.69 -4.59 -28.69
N LYS A 251 -42.20 -5.83 -28.77
CA LYS A 251 -41.66 -6.90 -29.62
C LYS A 251 -41.81 -6.50 -31.10
N LYS A 252 -40.97 -5.58 -31.57
CA LYS A 252 -40.77 -5.35 -33.00
C LYS A 252 -40.13 -6.61 -33.56
N ARG A 253 -40.76 -7.20 -34.58
CA ARG A 253 -40.12 -8.22 -35.42
C ARG A 253 -38.83 -7.58 -35.94
N HIS A 254 -37.68 -8.11 -35.54
CA HIS A 254 -36.39 -7.68 -36.08
C HIS A 254 -36.39 -8.07 -37.56
N GLU A 255 -36.50 -7.07 -38.43
CA GLU A 255 -36.26 -7.24 -39.85
C GLU A 255 -34.77 -7.50 -40.03
N ILE A 256 -34.43 -8.67 -40.59
CA ILE A 256 -33.05 -9.06 -40.90
C ILE A 256 -32.53 -8.08 -41.95
N ASN A 257 -31.53 -7.27 -41.60
CA ASN A 257 -30.95 -6.30 -42.53
C ASN A 257 -29.86 -6.97 -43.40
N ALA A 258 -29.28 -6.20 -44.33
CA ALA A 258 -28.22 -6.70 -45.22
C ALA A 258 -26.97 -7.18 -44.43
N ASP A 259 -26.62 -6.49 -43.34
CA ASP A 259 -25.46 -6.82 -42.50
C ASP A 259 -25.67 -8.14 -41.74
N ASP A 260 -26.89 -8.41 -41.28
CA ASP A 260 -27.28 -9.65 -40.63
C ASP A 260 -27.13 -10.86 -41.56
N ILE A 261 -27.44 -10.68 -42.85
CA ILE A 261 -27.26 -11.75 -43.85
C ILE A 261 -25.77 -12.06 -44.04
N ASP A 262 -24.91 -11.03 -44.08
CA ASP A 262 -23.47 -11.24 -44.20
C ASP A 262 -22.87 -11.87 -42.93
N ASN A 263 -23.27 -11.39 -41.75
CA ASN A 263 -22.92 -11.99 -40.46
C ASN A 263 -23.33 -13.46 -40.39
N LEU A 264 -24.53 -13.81 -40.83
CA LEU A 264 -24.97 -15.21 -40.91
C LEU A 264 -24.13 -16.04 -41.89
N ARG A 265 -23.73 -15.47 -43.03
CA ARG A 265 -22.86 -16.15 -44.00
C ARG A 265 -21.49 -16.41 -43.40
N GLN A 266 -20.92 -15.45 -42.68
CA GLN A 266 -19.64 -15.59 -41.96
C GLN A 266 -19.73 -16.61 -40.81
N LEU A 267 -20.82 -16.61 -40.05
CA LEU A 267 -21.02 -17.61 -38.98
C LEU A 267 -21.19 -19.03 -39.53
N ARG A 268 -21.88 -19.17 -40.68
CA ARG A 268 -21.99 -20.47 -41.36
C ARG A 268 -20.66 -20.96 -41.94
N SER A 269 -19.85 -20.08 -42.51
CA SER A 269 -18.52 -20.47 -42.99
C SER A 269 -17.58 -20.87 -41.83
N ALA A 270 -17.81 -20.33 -40.63
CA ALA A 270 -17.18 -20.77 -39.38
C ALA A 270 -17.79 -22.06 -38.78
N GLY A 271 -18.74 -22.71 -39.46
CA GLY A 271 -19.34 -23.98 -39.04
C GLY A 271 -20.47 -23.85 -38.02
N ILE A 272 -21.02 -22.66 -37.78
CA ILE A 272 -22.15 -22.44 -36.87
C ILE A 272 -23.46 -22.61 -37.65
N TYR A 273 -24.18 -23.69 -37.36
CA TYR A 273 -25.46 -24.03 -37.99
C TYR A 273 -26.61 -23.97 -36.97
N GLY A 274 -27.80 -23.56 -37.41
CA GLY A 274 -28.98 -23.45 -36.55
C GLY A 274 -30.02 -22.47 -37.10
N ASN A 275 -31.05 -22.17 -36.29
CA ASN A 275 -32.08 -21.20 -36.67
C ASN A 275 -31.44 -19.80 -36.82
N PRO A 276 -31.49 -19.18 -38.02
CA PRO A 276 -30.81 -17.92 -38.30
C PRO A 276 -31.19 -16.78 -37.35
N VAL A 277 -32.46 -16.71 -36.94
CA VAL A 277 -32.97 -15.67 -36.04
C VAL A 277 -32.37 -15.82 -34.63
N LYS A 278 -32.26 -17.06 -34.13
CA LYS A 278 -31.66 -17.33 -32.82
C LYS A 278 -30.15 -17.05 -32.82
N ILE A 279 -29.46 -17.41 -33.91
CA ILE A 279 -28.03 -17.16 -34.09
C ILE A 279 -27.75 -15.65 -34.10
N LEU A 280 -28.52 -14.88 -34.88
CA LEU A 280 -28.38 -13.42 -34.93
C LEU A 280 -28.68 -12.77 -33.59
N ALA A 281 -29.72 -13.21 -32.88
CA ALA A 281 -30.02 -12.68 -31.54
C ALA A 281 -28.86 -12.89 -30.56
N LEU A 282 -28.28 -14.09 -30.52
CA LEU A 282 -27.10 -14.39 -29.68
C LEU A 282 -25.85 -13.62 -30.13
N PHE A 283 -25.67 -13.45 -31.44
CA PHE A 283 -24.56 -12.68 -32.00
C PHE A 283 -24.64 -11.21 -31.58
N HIS A 284 -25.83 -10.59 -31.68
CA HIS A 284 -26.06 -9.22 -31.25
C HIS A 284 -25.91 -9.06 -29.74
N GLU A 285 -26.43 -10.00 -28.94
CA GLU A 285 -26.22 -10.01 -27.48
C GLU A 285 -24.72 -10.11 -27.12
N CYS A 286 -23.98 -10.98 -27.82
CA CYS A 286 -22.55 -11.12 -27.62
C CYS A 286 -21.79 -9.85 -28.00
N ASN A 287 -22.11 -9.24 -29.15
CA ASN A 287 -21.50 -7.98 -29.58
C ASN A 287 -21.81 -6.85 -28.60
N GLN A 288 -23.06 -6.73 -28.13
CA GLN A 288 -23.43 -5.75 -27.12
C GLN A 288 -22.64 -5.98 -25.82
N SER A 289 -22.48 -7.23 -25.38
CA SER A 289 -21.67 -7.59 -24.22
C SER A 289 -20.18 -7.23 -24.38
N ILE A 290 -19.63 -7.44 -25.58
CA ILE A 290 -18.25 -7.08 -25.94
C ILE A 290 -18.09 -5.56 -25.90
N GLU A 291 -19.00 -4.81 -26.53
CA GLU A 291 -18.94 -3.34 -26.55
C GLU A 291 -19.09 -2.75 -25.14
N MET A 292 -20.00 -3.28 -24.32
CA MET A 292 -20.11 -2.90 -22.90
C MET A 292 -18.83 -3.20 -22.11
N THR A 293 -18.18 -4.33 -22.40
CA THR A 293 -16.90 -4.69 -21.77
C THR A 293 -15.78 -3.75 -22.21
N LYS A 294 -15.71 -3.38 -23.49
CA LYS A 294 -14.75 -2.40 -24.02
C LYS A 294 -14.96 -1.03 -23.38
N ALA A 295 -16.19 -0.53 -23.34
CA ALA A 295 -16.53 0.75 -22.73
C ALA A 295 -16.14 0.80 -21.24
N ARG A 296 -16.42 -0.28 -20.49
CA ARG A 296 -15.99 -0.41 -19.10
C ARG A 296 -14.46 -0.40 -18.95
N ILE A 297 -13.73 -1.13 -19.80
CA ILE A 297 -12.27 -1.16 -19.76
C ILE A 297 -11.68 0.23 -20.02
N GLU A 298 -12.25 0.97 -20.97
CA GLU A 298 -11.81 2.33 -21.29
C GLU A 298 -12.11 3.30 -20.15
N LYS A 299 -13.32 3.26 -19.56
CA LYS A 299 -13.65 4.04 -18.36
C LYS A 299 -12.71 3.75 -17.19
N ASP A 300 -12.44 2.47 -16.92
CA ASP A 300 -11.49 2.04 -15.89
C ASP A 300 -10.05 2.50 -16.20
N ARG A 301 -9.70 2.66 -17.48
CA ARG A 301 -8.40 3.20 -17.91
C ARG A 301 -8.35 4.71 -17.68
N GLU A 302 -9.34 5.47 -18.12
CA GLU A 302 -9.44 6.92 -17.92
C GLU A 302 -9.40 7.27 -16.42
N GLN A 303 -10.14 6.55 -15.57
CA GLN A 303 -10.11 6.74 -14.12
C GLN A 303 -8.70 6.50 -13.53
N ARG A 304 -7.98 5.49 -14.04
CA ARG A 304 -6.59 5.22 -13.61
C ARG A 304 -5.64 6.31 -14.07
N GLU A 305 -5.80 6.82 -15.29
CA GLU A 305 -5.00 7.92 -15.83
C GLU A 305 -5.24 9.20 -15.02
N GLN A 306 -6.50 9.57 -14.75
CA GLN A 306 -6.84 10.71 -13.89
C GLN A 306 -6.28 10.58 -12.46
N GLN A 307 -6.37 9.39 -11.86
CA GLN A 307 -5.77 9.14 -10.54
C GLN A 307 -4.24 9.23 -10.57
N TYR A 308 -3.61 8.76 -11.64
CA TYR A 308 -2.17 8.83 -11.82
C TYR A 308 -1.70 10.28 -11.99
N GLU A 309 -2.41 11.08 -12.78
CA GLU A 309 -2.13 12.48 -13.00
C GLU A 309 -2.28 13.30 -11.71
N LYS A 310 -3.38 13.08 -10.96
CA LYS A 310 -3.59 13.69 -9.64
C LYS A 310 -2.46 13.36 -8.65
N ARG A 311 -2.01 12.10 -8.60
CA ARG A 311 -0.88 11.69 -7.74
C ARG A 311 0.44 12.31 -8.18
N THR A 312 0.63 12.46 -9.49
CA THR A 312 1.85 13.07 -10.06
C THR A 312 1.89 14.56 -9.72
N GLN A 313 0.80 15.29 -9.93
CA GLN A 313 0.66 16.69 -9.53
C GLN A 313 0.88 16.87 -8.03
N GLN A 314 0.28 16.02 -7.19
CA GLN A 314 0.51 16.05 -5.75
C GLN A 314 1.99 15.84 -5.39
N ARG A 315 2.70 14.92 -6.06
CA ARG A 315 4.14 14.70 -5.82
C ARG A 315 4.98 15.91 -6.22
N ILE A 316 4.66 16.57 -7.33
CA ILE A 316 5.35 17.78 -7.77
C ILE A 316 5.18 18.88 -6.72
N VAL A 317 3.94 19.16 -6.31
CA VAL A 317 3.65 20.15 -5.26
C VAL A 317 4.37 19.79 -3.94
N LEU A 318 4.37 18.52 -3.54
CA LEU A 318 5.07 18.09 -2.33
C LEU A 318 6.59 18.26 -2.41
N ALA A 319 7.20 18.02 -3.57
CA ALA A 319 8.62 18.27 -3.79
C ALA A 319 8.92 19.78 -3.72
N GLU A 320 8.09 20.61 -4.35
CA GLU A 320 8.25 22.06 -4.30
C GLU A 320 8.14 22.64 -2.88
N ILE A 321 7.28 22.09 -2.03
CA ILE A 321 7.22 22.47 -0.60
C ILE A 321 8.45 21.97 0.12
N HIS A 322 8.88 20.73 -0.15
CA HIS A 322 10.05 20.15 0.48
C HIS A 322 11.28 21.06 0.27
N ASP A 323 11.44 21.57 -0.94
CA ASP A 323 12.52 22.48 -1.32
C ASP A 323 12.31 23.91 -0.81
N ALA A 324 11.08 24.28 -0.41
CA ALA A 324 10.77 25.57 0.20
C ALA A 324 11.07 25.63 1.69
N TYR A 325 11.25 24.48 2.36
CA TYR A 325 11.67 24.47 3.75
C TYR A 325 13.13 24.92 3.86
N LEU A 326 13.37 25.88 4.73
CA LEU A 326 14.72 26.25 5.15
C LEU A 326 15.41 25.06 5.81
N THR A 327 16.63 24.80 5.38
CA THR A 327 17.52 23.81 5.99
C THR A 327 18.48 24.56 6.88
N ILE A 328 18.47 24.27 8.18
CA ILE A 328 19.28 24.94 9.19
C ILE A 328 20.31 23.93 9.69
N ASN A 329 21.51 23.98 9.13
CA ASN A 329 22.61 23.08 9.49
C ASN A 329 23.53 23.69 10.54
N ASN A 330 23.59 25.01 10.60
CA ASN A 330 24.42 25.78 11.52
C ASN A 330 23.62 26.89 12.20
N ARG A 331 24.21 27.45 13.26
CA ARG A 331 23.66 28.62 13.98
C ARG A 331 23.43 29.81 13.04
N ASP A 332 24.33 30.02 12.09
CA ASP A 332 24.31 31.18 11.18
C ASP A 332 23.40 30.98 9.97
N ASP A 333 22.79 29.80 9.81
CA ASP A 333 21.84 29.53 8.72
C ASP A 333 20.45 30.13 9.00
N TRP A 334 20.24 30.67 10.21
CA TRP A 334 19.01 31.38 10.54
C TRP A 334 18.95 32.71 9.77
N PRO A 335 17.87 33.02 9.03
CA PRO A 335 17.82 34.23 8.21
C PRO A 335 17.97 35.50 9.04
N ASP A 336 18.73 36.47 8.52
CA ASP A 336 18.80 37.80 9.08
C ASP A 336 17.46 38.55 8.90
N ASN A 337 17.15 39.48 9.80
CA ASN A 337 15.98 40.36 9.74
C ASN A 337 14.61 39.67 9.87
N ILE A 338 14.55 38.56 10.62
CA ILE A 338 13.27 37.96 10.98
C ILE A 338 12.55 38.84 12.00
N GLN A 339 11.37 39.32 11.62
CA GLN A 339 10.53 40.17 12.46
C GLN A 339 9.53 39.35 13.28
N GLN A 340 9.18 38.16 12.77
CA GLN A 340 8.12 37.35 13.34
C GLN A 340 8.36 35.86 13.17
N VAL A 341 8.07 35.09 14.23
CA VAL A 341 8.06 33.63 14.20
C VAL A 341 6.73 33.12 14.74
N TYR A 342 6.07 32.27 13.96
CA TYR A 342 4.91 31.50 14.40
C TYR A 342 5.28 30.04 14.58
N LEU A 343 4.96 29.49 15.75
CA LEU A 343 5.18 28.08 16.07
C LEU A 343 3.84 27.35 16.09
N ASP A 344 3.68 26.35 15.23
CA ASP A 344 2.52 25.46 15.22
C ASP A 344 2.65 24.42 16.34
N GLY A 345 2.14 24.78 17.51
CA GLY A 345 2.32 24.05 18.75
C GLY A 345 1.85 22.60 18.68
N ASN A 346 0.79 22.30 17.92
CA ASN A 346 0.30 20.91 17.79
C ASN A 346 1.30 20.06 17.03
N ASN A 347 1.89 20.57 15.95
CA ASN A 347 2.96 19.89 15.23
C ASN A 347 4.23 19.74 16.08
N MET A 348 4.57 20.75 16.90
CA MET A 348 5.74 20.70 17.80
C MET A 348 5.66 19.58 18.84
N MET A 349 4.45 19.25 19.33
CA MET A 349 4.24 18.26 20.40
C MET A 349 4.71 16.84 20.07
N PHE A 350 4.78 16.47 18.79
CA PHE A 350 5.02 15.08 18.37
C PHE A 350 6.43 14.82 17.84
N VAL A 351 7.32 15.82 17.94
CA VAL A 351 8.65 15.78 17.34
C VAL A 351 9.70 15.23 18.31
N ILE A 352 9.68 15.68 19.57
CA ILE A 352 10.62 15.22 20.62
C ILE A 352 9.94 14.16 21.49
N ASP A 353 10.64 13.05 21.73
CA ASP A 353 10.10 11.89 22.45
C ASP A 353 9.61 12.20 23.87
N CYS A 354 10.33 13.00 24.66
CA CYS A 354 9.89 13.37 26.01
C CYS A 354 8.61 14.22 25.98
N ILE A 355 8.51 15.20 25.06
CA ILE A 355 7.30 16.03 24.89
C ILE A 355 6.14 15.16 24.40
N ARG A 356 6.37 14.30 23.41
CA ARG A 356 5.39 13.36 22.89
C ARG A 356 4.85 12.43 23.98
N ARG A 357 5.71 11.93 24.87
CA ARG A 357 5.30 11.10 26.02
C ARG A 357 4.40 11.86 26.99
N LEU A 358 4.66 13.14 27.25
CA LEU A 358 3.75 13.97 28.06
C LEU A 358 2.35 14.03 27.42
N CYS A 359 2.27 14.24 26.10
CA CYS A 359 0.98 14.26 25.40
C CYS A 359 0.24 12.92 25.48
N LEU A 360 0.95 11.81 25.24
CA LEU A 360 0.38 10.46 25.32
C LEU A 360 -0.11 10.12 26.74
N ASN A 361 0.57 10.63 27.77
CA ASN A 361 0.18 10.49 29.17
C ASN A 361 -0.89 11.49 29.63
N ARG A 362 -1.59 12.15 28.68
CA ARG A 362 -2.63 13.16 28.95
C ARG A 362 -2.13 14.35 29.78
N ALA A 363 -0.82 14.60 29.76
CA ALA A 363 -0.18 15.74 30.39
C ALA A 363 0.10 16.86 29.37
N SER A 364 -0.86 17.14 28.48
CA SER A 364 -0.72 18.13 27.40
C SER A 364 -0.30 19.51 27.93
N LYS A 365 -0.83 19.93 29.09
CA LYS A 365 -0.43 21.18 29.76
C LYS A 365 1.06 21.26 30.07
N LYS A 366 1.68 20.15 30.47
CA LYS A 366 3.14 20.09 30.69
C LYS A 366 3.89 20.18 29.37
N ALA A 367 3.37 19.54 28.31
CA ALA A 367 3.96 19.59 26.98
C ALA A 367 3.91 21.00 26.38
N GLU A 368 2.74 21.66 26.43
CA GLU A 368 2.55 23.06 26.00
C GLU A 368 3.54 23.98 26.71
N ARG A 369 3.62 23.86 28.04
CA ARG A 369 4.54 24.65 28.86
C ARG A 369 6.01 24.37 28.52
N ALA A 370 6.39 23.11 28.30
CA ALA A 370 7.75 22.74 27.91
C ALA A 370 8.18 23.40 26.59
N ILE A 371 7.31 23.38 25.58
CA ILE A 371 7.57 24.02 24.28
C ILE A 371 7.69 25.54 24.46
N ALA A 372 6.81 26.15 25.24
CA ALA A 372 6.82 27.58 25.48
C ALA A 372 8.06 28.06 26.27
N GLU A 373 8.47 27.33 27.31
CA GLU A 373 9.71 27.61 28.07
C GLU A 373 10.95 27.49 27.16
N LEU A 374 10.99 26.47 26.30
CA LEU A 374 12.08 26.32 25.34
C LEU A 374 12.11 27.45 24.30
N ALA A 375 10.94 27.84 23.76
CA ALA A 375 10.83 28.95 22.81
C ALA A 375 11.26 30.28 23.44
N ALA A 376 10.94 30.49 24.72
CA ALA A 376 11.30 31.70 25.44
C ALA A 376 12.82 31.77 25.69
N ALA A 377 13.43 30.70 26.18
CA ALA A 377 14.88 30.61 26.35
C ALA A 377 15.61 30.82 25.01
N TRP A 378 15.10 30.21 23.93
CA TRP A 378 15.64 30.41 22.58
C TRP A 378 15.56 31.89 22.14
N ASN A 379 14.45 32.56 22.42
CA ASN A 379 14.27 33.97 22.06
C ASN A 379 15.14 34.93 22.87
N GLU A 380 15.48 34.58 24.11
CA GLU A 380 16.44 35.37 24.91
C GLU A 380 17.80 35.47 24.22
N GLN A 381 18.17 34.49 23.38
CA GLN A 381 19.42 34.49 22.60
C GLN A 381 19.25 35.08 21.19
N MET A 382 18.08 34.90 20.57
CA MET A 382 17.83 35.33 19.19
C MET A 382 17.26 36.75 19.06
N HIS A 383 16.66 37.29 20.13
CA HIS A 383 16.07 38.62 20.17
C HIS A 383 15.06 38.93 19.05
N ILE A 384 14.23 37.94 18.71
CA ILE A 384 13.19 38.13 17.68
C ILE A 384 12.04 38.94 18.29
N PRO A 385 11.61 40.04 17.62
CA PRO A 385 10.62 40.96 18.20
C PRO A 385 9.28 40.32 18.53
N ASN A 386 8.78 39.43 17.66
CA ASN A 386 7.46 38.83 17.81
C ASN A 386 7.57 37.31 17.65
N ILE A 387 7.35 36.57 18.74
CA ILE A 387 7.18 35.12 18.67
C ILE A 387 5.83 34.76 19.27
N GLU A 388 5.06 33.99 18.50
CA GLU A 388 3.75 33.50 18.90
C GLU A 388 3.67 31.98 18.71
N LEU A 389 3.38 31.28 19.80
CA LEU A 389 3.15 29.83 19.83
C LEU A 389 1.64 29.57 19.86
N ILE A 390 1.14 28.88 18.84
CA ILE A 390 -0.29 28.70 18.62
C ILE A 390 -0.65 27.23 18.79
N PHE A 391 -1.68 26.96 19.60
CA PHE A 391 -2.26 25.62 19.78
C PHE A 391 -3.71 25.58 19.27
N ASP A 392 -4.23 24.38 18.97
CA ASP A 392 -5.65 24.24 18.60
C ASP A 392 -6.53 24.69 19.76
N LEU A 393 -6.19 24.18 20.95
CA LEU A 393 -6.83 24.49 22.21
C LEU A 393 -5.76 24.57 23.28
N THR A 394 -5.60 25.75 23.88
CA THR A 394 -4.85 25.92 25.13
C THR A 394 -5.69 26.71 26.12
N HIS A 395 -5.61 26.36 27.40
CA HIS A 395 -6.54 26.87 28.40
C HIS A 395 -5.93 27.92 29.35
N ARG A 396 -4.60 28.12 29.38
CA ARG A 396 -3.97 28.76 30.56
C ARG A 396 -2.65 29.49 30.34
N LEU A 397 -2.13 29.57 29.12
CA LEU A 397 -0.87 30.23 28.85
C LEU A 397 -1.16 31.38 27.90
N GLU A 398 -1.36 32.58 28.44
CA GLU A 398 -1.54 33.78 27.60
C GLU A 398 -0.15 34.35 27.21
N GLN A 399 0.81 34.30 28.13
CA GLN A 399 2.17 34.76 27.89
C GLN A 399 3.17 34.02 28.78
N ILE A 400 4.28 33.57 28.21
CA ILE A 400 5.43 33.04 28.95
C ILE A 400 6.64 33.89 28.54
N GLN A 401 7.09 34.75 29.47
CA GLN A 401 8.21 35.67 29.25
C GLN A 401 8.00 36.53 27.98
N SER A 402 8.90 36.42 27.01
CA SER A 402 8.89 37.15 25.74
C SER A 402 8.01 36.50 24.65
N ILE A 403 7.38 35.36 24.94
CA ILE A 403 6.60 34.58 23.96
C ILE A 403 5.11 34.75 24.24
N LYS A 404 4.37 35.14 23.20
CA LYS A 404 2.92 35.12 23.20
C LYS A 404 2.45 33.68 22.97
N VAL A 405 1.52 33.20 23.78
CA VAL A 405 0.92 31.88 23.58
C VAL A 405 -0.57 32.08 23.29
N SER A 406 -1.09 31.41 22.27
CA SER A 406 -2.46 31.65 21.78
C SER A 406 -3.19 30.37 21.44
N SER A 407 -4.51 30.41 21.58
CA SER A 407 -5.43 29.33 21.26
C SER A 407 -6.19 29.69 19.99
N ALA A 408 -6.25 28.78 19.02
CA ALA A 408 -7.07 28.94 17.82
C ALA A 408 -8.57 28.92 18.18
N HIS A 409 -8.98 28.01 19.05
CA HIS A 409 -10.35 27.94 19.56
C HIS A 409 -10.64 29.10 20.54
N PRO A 410 -11.84 29.73 20.52
CA PRO A 410 -13.03 29.38 19.73
C PRO A 410 -13.18 30.07 18.37
N MET A 411 -12.30 31.00 18.03
CA MET A 411 -12.47 31.79 16.81
C MET A 411 -12.21 30.96 15.55
N TYR A 412 -11.30 29.99 15.64
CA TYR A 412 -10.91 29.11 14.56
C TYR A 412 -11.11 27.65 14.97
N LYS A 413 -11.32 26.78 13.98
CA LYS A 413 -11.47 25.34 14.21
C LYS A 413 -10.12 24.68 14.49
N THR A 414 -9.08 25.15 13.81
CA THR A 414 -7.71 24.60 13.89
C THR A 414 -6.67 25.73 13.91
N THR A 415 -5.46 25.41 14.37
CA THR A 415 -4.28 26.27 14.25
C THR A 415 -3.97 26.64 12.81
N ASP A 416 -4.20 25.73 11.86
CA ASP A 416 -4.01 25.97 10.43
C ASP A 416 -4.88 27.14 9.94
N ASP A 417 -6.17 27.14 10.30
CA ASP A 417 -7.11 28.21 9.93
C ASP A 417 -6.66 29.57 10.49
N MET A 418 -6.22 29.59 11.75
CA MET A 418 -5.72 30.79 12.43
C MET A 418 -4.44 31.33 11.75
N LEU A 419 -3.47 30.45 11.45
CA LEU A 419 -2.23 30.85 10.79
C LEU A 419 -2.48 31.40 9.39
N ILE A 420 -3.37 30.77 8.61
CA ILE A 420 -3.75 31.24 7.29
C ILE A 420 -4.43 32.61 7.37
N ASP A 421 -5.36 32.82 8.31
CA ASP A 421 -5.99 34.13 8.49
C ASP A 421 -4.94 35.21 8.82
N ILE A 422 -4.07 34.93 9.80
CA ILE A 422 -3.01 35.84 10.24
C ILE A 422 -2.14 36.31 9.06
N VAL A 423 -1.62 35.41 8.24
CA VAL A 423 -0.70 35.78 7.14
C VAL A 423 -1.41 36.50 5.99
N ARG A 424 -2.73 36.33 5.87
CA ARG A 424 -3.54 36.97 4.82
C ARG A 424 -4.00 38.38 5.17
N ARG A 425 -4.00 38.75 6.45
CA ARG A 425 -4.34 40.12 6.87
C ARG A 425 -3.45 41.14 6.16
N SER A 426 -4.07 42.21 5.67
CA SER A 426 -3.38 43.25 4.88
C SER A 426 -2.18 43.85 5.60
N GLU A 427 -2.23 43.96 6.93
CA GLU A 427 -1.14 44.44 7.79
C GLU A 427 0.09 43.52 7.87
N ASN A 428 -0.06 42.23 7.50
CA ASN A 428 1.00 41.22 7.57
C ASN A 428 1.58 40.85 6.21
N GLN A 429 0.88 41.12 5.10
CA GLN A 429 1.33 40.73 3.75
C GLN A 429 2.75 41.23 3.40
N GLN A 430 3.12 42.44 3.82
CA GLN A 430 4.48 42.95 3.61
C GLN A 430 5.51 42.29 4.53
N LYS A 431 5.09 41.85 5.72
CA LYS A 431 5.93 41.20 6.73
C LYS A 431 6.16 39.72 6.44
N ASN A 432 5.30 39.07 5.65
CA ASN A 432 5.40 37.62 5.39
C ASN A 432 6.79 37.19 4.90
N LYS A 433 7.50 38.02 4.13
CA LYS A 433 8.89 37.76 3.70
C LYS A 433 9.89 37.69 4.85
N HIS A 434 9.58 38.30 5.98
CA HIS A 434 10.33 38.35 7.24
C HIS A 434 9.66 37.52 8.35
N THR A 435 8.71 36.66 7.97
CA THR A 435 7.99 35.78 8.88
C THR A 435 8.42 34.34 8.64
N ILE A 436 8.86 33.67 9.71
CA ILE A 436 9.08 32.22 9.72
C ILE A 436 7.88 31.54 10.35
N ILE A 437 7.42 30.46 9.73
CA ILE A 437 6.41 29.57 10.30
C ILE A 437 6.99 28.18 10.45
N VAL A 438 6.92 27.66 11.67
CA VAL A 438 7.42 26.34 12.03
C VAL A 438 6.27 25.35 12.03
N THR A 439 6.18 24.52 10.99
CA THR A 439 5.14 23.48 10.86
C THR A 439 5.62 22.30 10.02
N SER A 440 5.12 21.09 10.33
CA SER A 440 5.31 19.90 9.49
C SER A 440 4.07 19.53 8.67
N ASP A 441 2.96 20.26 8.83
CA ASP A 441 1.78 20.03 8.01
C ASP A 441 2.02 20.51 6.58
N ARG A 442 1.91 19.57 5.64
CA ARG A 442 2.17 19.82 4.22
C ARG A 442 1.06 20.64 3.57
N GLY A 443 -0.19 20.45 3.97
CA GLY A 443 -1.32 21.21 3.45
C GLY A 443 -1.21 22.68 3.86
N LEU A 444 -0.95 22.92 5.15
CA LEU A 444 -0.70 24.27 5.66
C LEU A 444 0.52 24.92 4.99
N ALA A 445 1.64 24.19 4.89
CA ALA A 445 2.85 24.69 4.26
C ALA A 445 2.64 25.17 2.80
N ILE A 446 1.78 24.51 2.02
CA ILE A 446 1.41 24.98 0.66
C ILE A 446 0.86 26.39 0.73
N HIS A 447 -0.16 26.60 1.58
CA HIS A 447 -0.83 27.88 1.69
C HIS A 447 0.12 28.97 2.16
N LEU A 448 0.91 28.70 3.20
CA LEU A 448 1.86 29.66 3.74
C LEU A 448 2.98 30.03 2.75
N LYS A 449 3.44 29.08 1.93
CA LYS A 449 4.41 29.35 0.85
C LYS A 449 3.84 30.34 -0.18
N TYR A 450 2.59 30.16 -0.58
CA TYR A 450 1.94 31.09 -1.52
C TYR A 450 1.77 32.51 -0.97
N GLU A 451 1.64 32.65 0.34
CA GLU A 451 1.57 33.96 1.02
C GLU A 451 2.96 34.59 1.24
N GLY A 452 4.04 33.92 0.81
CA GLY A 452 5.42 34.43 0.86
C GLY A 452 6.14 34.21 2.19
N CYS A 453 5.61 33.36 3.07
CA CYS A 453 6.25 33.03 4.35
C CYS A 453 7.43 32.08 4.17
N GLN A 454 8.41 32.19 5.06
CA GLN A 454 9.52 31.24 5.14
C GLN A 454 9.11 30.06 6.04
N LEU A 455 9.47 28.84 5.64
CA LEU A 455 9.01 27.63 6.32
C LEU A 455 10.17 26.90 6.98
N VAL A 456 9.99 26.48 8.22
CA VAL A 456 10.97 25.65 8.95
C VAL A 456 10.26 24.40 9.46
N LYS A 457 10.91 23.24 9.34
CA LYS A 457 10.38 22.00 9.95
C LYS A 457 10.57 22.05 11.47
N PRO A 458 9.62 21.58 12.27
CA PRO A 458 9.76 21.51 13.74
C PRO A 458 11.08 20.91 14.22
N HIS A 459 11.53 19.80 13.62
CA HIS A 459 12.80 19.17 13.98
C HIS A 459 14.02 20.08 13.71
N GLN A 460 13.99 20.84 12.61
CA GLN A 460 15.06 21.80 12.28
C GLN A 460 15.07 22.96 13.28
N TRP A 461 13.90 23.46 13.68
CA TRP A 461 13.80 24.47 14.74
C TRP A 461 14.34 23.95 16.08
N PHE A 462 13.98 22.74 16.51
CA PHE A 462 14.52 22.16 17.74
C PHE A 462 16.03 21.91 17.67
N SER A 463 16.55 21.52 16.51
CA SER A 463 18.00 21.38 16.28
C SER A 463 18.70 22.72 16.40
N HIS A 464 18.11 23.78 15.83
CA HIS A 464 18.59 25.14 15.99
C HIS A 464 18.54 25.62 17.45
N CYS A 465 17.49 25.29 18.20
CA CYS A 465 17.45 25.54 19.65
C CYS A 465 18.61 24.86 20.37
N ALA A 466 18.95 23.61 20.03
CA ALA A 466 20.11 22.92 20.60
C ALA A 466 21.43 23.65 20.27
N MET A 467 21.60 24.13 19.03
CA MET A 467 22.79 24.89 18.64
C MET A 467 22.95 26.21 19.38
N VAL A 468 21.84 26.89 19.67
CA VAL A 468 21.84 28.20 20.31
C VAL A 468 21.97 28.07 21.83
N LEU A 469 21.24 27.15 22.45
CA LEU A 469 21.11 27.06 23.90
C LEU A 469 22.12 26.13 24.57
N THR A 470 22.47 25.02 23.91
CA THR A 470 23.34 23.97 24.47
C THR A 470 24.23 23.37 23.38
N PRO A 471 25.21 24.14 22.85
CA PRO A 471 26.08 23.66 21.76
C PRO A 471 26.82 22.36 22.10
N ASP A 472 27.03 22.08 23.39
CA ASP A 472 27.66 20.85 23.89
C ASP A 472 26.83 19.58 23.66
N LEU A 473 25.53 19.71 23.35
CA LEU A 473 24.66 18.57 23.00
C LEU A 473 24.77 18.14 21.54
N ILE A 474 25.57 18.84 20.73
CA ILE A 474 25.82 18.49 19.33
C ILE A 474 26.89 17.40 19.26
N LYS A 475 26.54 16.25 18.68
CA LYS A 475 27.47 15.16 18.41
C LYS A 475 27.66 15.02 16.90
N HIS A 476 28.90 15.06 16.45
CA HIS A 476 29.24 14.76 15.06
C HIS A 476 29.53 13.25 14.97
N GLU A 477 28.64 12.51 14.32
CA GLU A 477 28.86 11.10 14.01
C GLU A 477 29.44 11.02 12.58
N GLU A 478 30.67 10.52 12.46
CA GLU A 478 31.25 10.16 11.17
C GLU A 478 30.64 8.82 10.72
N THR A 479 29.61 8.90 9.88
CA THR A 479 29.06 7.71 9.22
C THR A 479 29.90 7.41 7.98
N THR A 480 30.71 6.37 8.05
CA THR A 480 31.38 5.77 6.88
C THR A 480 30.35 4.89 6.17
N ASP A 481 29.73 5.43 5.11
CA ASP A 481 28.91 4.62 4.21
C ASP A 481 29.83 3.61 3.51
N MET A 482 29.90 2.38 4.04
CA MET A 482 30.57 1.26 3.37
C MET A 482 29.69 0.76 2.22
N THR A 483 29.57 1.56 1.15
CA THR A 483 29.03 1.05 -0.11
C THR A 483 30.07 0.11 -0.75
N ALA A 484 29.67 -1.13 -0.96
CA ALA A 484 30.54 -2.24 -1.30
C ALA A 484 31.33 -2.01 -2.60
N ALA A 485 32.65 -2.13 -2.48
CA ALA A 485 33.59 -2.66 -3.47
C ALA A 485 33.27 -2.39 -4.96
N THR A 486 33.21 -1.14 -5.39
CA THR A 486 33.62 -0.79 -6.75
C THR A 486 34.36 0.54 -6.69
N THR A 487 35.68 0.43 -6.73
CA THR A 487 36.73 1.42 -6.98
C THR A 487 36.34 2.90 -6.96
N THR A 488 36.97 3.62 -6.00
CA THR A 488 37.34 5.05 -6.01
C THR A 488 36.22 6.10 -5.90
N THR A 489 35.62 6.23 -4.71
CA THR A 489 35.59 7.46 -3.87
C THR A 489 34.68 7.22 -2.66
N THR A 490 35.25 7.10 -1.46
CA THR A 490 34.49 7.06 -0.20
C THR A 490 34.07 8.47 0.17
N THR A 491 32.79 8.80 -0.01
CA THR A 491 32.22 10.07 0.44
C THR A 491 31.82 9.94 1.91
N THR A 492 32.65 10.42 2.82
CA THR A 492 32.27 10.53 4.24
C THR A 492 31.20 11.60 4.38
N LYS A 493 30.00 11.20 4.82
CA LYS A 493 28.94 12.14 5.19
C LYS A 493 28.98 12.33 6.70
N ASN A 494 29.29 13.54 7.14
CA ASN A 494 29.20 13.92 8.55
C ASN A 494 27.73 14.15 8.90
N LYS A 495 27.17 13.30 9.77
CA LYS A 495 25.81 13.46 10.24
C LYS A 495 25.84 14.11 11.62
N THR A 496 25.28 15.31 11.72
CA THR A 496 25.13 15.99 13.00
C THR A 496 23.90 15.43 13.73
N ARG A 497 24.09 14.99 14.98
CA ARG A 497 23.03 14.45 15.84
C ARG A 497 22.85 15.35 17.07
N TYR A 498 21.60 15.63 17.40
CA TYR A 498 21.22 16.47 18.54
C TYR A 498 20.49 15.62 19.58
N ASP A 499 20.90 15.69 20.85
CA ASP A 499 20.15 15.08 21.96
C ASP A 499 19.01 16.01 22.40
N LEU A 500 17.93 16.00 21.61
CA LEU A 500 16.78 16.88 21.84
C LEU A 500 16.02 16.57 23.13
N ASN A 501 16.10 15.34 23.66
CA ASN A 501 15.48 15.01 24.94
C ASN A 501 16.27 15.67 26.09
N GLU A 502 17.59 15.63 26.01
CA GLU A 502 18.45 16.27 27.01
C GLU A 502 18.34 17.80 26.97
N LEU A 503 18.20 18.39 25.76
CA LEU A 503 17.89 19.82 25.61
C LEU A 503 16.64 20.19 26.42
N VAL A 504 15.53 19.46 26.22
CA VAL A 504 14.28 19.73 26.94
C VAL A 504 14.48 19.57 28.45
N ARG A 505 15.16 18.51 28.92
CA ARG A 505 15.43 18.31 30.36
C ARG A 505 16.23 19.43 30.99
N ARG A 506 17.22 19.98 30.29
CA ARG A 506 18.10 21.04 30.83
C ARG A 506 17.40 22.39 30.92
N ILE A 507 16.58 22.72 29.93
CA ILE A 507 15.93 24.03 29.83
C ILE A 507 14.61 24.05 30.60
N VAL A 508 13.83 22.99 30.50
CA VAL A 508 12.47 22.92 31.04
C VAL A 508 12.51 22.40 32.48
N LYS A 509 12.07 23.24 33.42
CA LYS A 509 12.02 22.90 34.85
C LYS A 509 10.75 22.11 35.19
N ILE A 510 10.50 21.04 34.45
CA ILE A 510 9.35 20.16 34.67
C ILE A 510 9.90 18.78 35.03
N ASP A 511 9.34 18.16 36.07
CA ASP A 511 9.54 16.73 36.34
C ASP A 511 8.94 15.93 35.16
N LEU A 512 9.84 15.53 34.24
CA LEU A 512 9.58 14.82 32.98
C LEU A 512 9.43 13.31 33.16
#